data_AF-M2C031-F1
#
_entry.id   AF-M2C031-F1
#
_cell.length_a   1.000
_cell.length_b   1.000
_cell.length_c   1.000
_cell.angle_alpha   90.00
_cell.angle_beta   90.00
_cell.angle_gamma   90.00
#
_symmetry.space_group_name_H-M   'P 1'
#
loop_
_entity.id
_entity.type
_entity.pdbx_description
1 polymer ?
#
loop_
_entity_poly.entity_id
_entity_poly.type
_entity_poly.pdbx_seq_one_letter_code
_entity_poly.pdbx_strand_id
1 'polypeptide(L)'
;KYGLYTENKYTKEFIDIIFEAYKIKKIEKSTIPNIENANSKHKNAAKLTITIYKLDVAYKPREDRKIWLLISNKSHSGADQFAGFCRQTGFATVVGENTAGAGMSVIGPLPIPLPKSGALILFDSTYALNTEGMSNAEFGTAPDIHVKDGQVPMQACMEAIREYDAKEKK
;
A
#
# COMPACT_ATOMS: atom_id res chain seq x y z
N LYS A 1 2.80 -3.56 6.11
CA LYS A 1 1.41 -3.24 5.71
C LYS A 1 0.47 -3.44 6.90
N TYR A 2 -0.53 -2.57 7.07
CA TYR A 2 -1.57 -2.70 8.09
C TYR A 2 -2.92 -2.99 7.43
N GLY A 3 -3.75 -3.77 8.10
CA GLY A 3 -5.10 -4.06 7.64
C GLY A 3 -6.04 -4.27 8.82
N LEU A 4 -7.29 -3.84 8.65
CA LEU A 4 -8.36 -4.12 9.61
C LEU A 4 -9.22 -5.27 9.10
N TYR A 5 -9.82 -6.03 10.01
CA TYR A 5 -10.66 -7.16 9.65
C TYR A 5 -11.75 -7.43 10.69
N THR A 6 -12.70 -8.28 10.32
CA THR A 6 -13.77 -8.77 11.20
C THR A 6 -13.79 -10.29 11.17
N GLU A 7 -13.70 -10.89 12.36
CA GLU A 7 -13.93 -12.33 12.52
C GLU A 7 -15.43 -12.60 12.74
N ASN A 8 -15.95 -13.58 12.05
CA ASN A 8 -17.27 -14.15 12.29
C ASN A 8 -17.23 -15.66 12.00
N LYS A 9 -18.36 -16.36 12.16
CA LYS A 9 -18.46 -17.81 11.96
C LYS A 9 -18.09 -18.31 10.55
N TYR A 10 -18.03 -17.43 9.55
CA TYR A 10 -17.67 -17.74 8.16
C TYR A 10 -16.22 -17.38 7.84
N THR A 11 -15.66 -16.33 8.45
CA THR A 11 -14.33 -15.80 8.10
C THR A 11 -13.23 -16.26 9.03
N LYS A 12 -13.55 -16.66 10.27
CA LYS A 12 -12.54 -16.96 11.30
C LYS A 12 -11.53 -18.03 10.88
N GLU A 13 -12.02 -19.18 10.43
CA GLU A 13 -11.16 -20.30 10.05
C GLU A 13 -10.23 -19.93 8.88
N PHE A 14 -10.76 -19.26 7.86
CA PHE A 14 -9.96 -18.75 6.75
C PHE A 14 -8.90 -17.74 7.19
N ILE A 15 -9.26 -16.79 8.06
CA ILE A 15 -8.34 -15.79 8.60
C ILE A 15 -7.21 -16.45 9.37
N ASP A 16 -7.52 -17.41 10.26
CA ASP A 16 -6.51 -18.09 11.08
C ASP A 16 -5.53 -18.88 10.20
N ILE A 17 -6.01 -19.65 9.22
CA ILE A 17 -5.17 -20.37 8.24
C ILE A 17 -4.25 -19.42 7.48
N ILE A 18 -4.81 -18.33 6.94
CA ILE A 18 -4.06 -17.39 6.12
C ILE A 18 -3.05 -16.62 6.97
N PHE A 19 -3.43 -16.20 8.18
CA PHE A 19 -2.52 -15.49 9.05
C PHE A 19 -1.32 -16.35 9.43
N GLU A 20 -1.56 -17.64 9.69
CA GLU A 20 -0.49 -18.60 9.94
C GLU A 20 0.41 -18.82 8.71
N ALA A 21 -0.18 -18.99 7.52
CA ALA A 21 0.54 -19.24 6.28
C ALA A 21 1.43 -18.06 5.87
N TYR A 22 0.91 -16.84 5.97
CA TYR A 22 1.61 -15.61 5.58
C TYR A 22 2.33 -14.91 6.76
N LYS A 23 2.36 -15.54 7.94
CA LYS A 23 2.98 -14.99 9.16
C LYS A 23 2.46 -13.59 9.51
N ILE A 24 1.18 -13.36 9.27
CA ILE A 24 0.50 -12.11 9.59
C ILE A 24 0.27 -12.06 11.10
N LYS A 25 0.65 -10.96 11.74
CA LYS A 25 0.51 -10.79 13.18
C LYS A 25 -0.80 -10.07 13.50
N LYS A 26 -1.61 -10.63 14.41
CA LYS A 26 -2.69 -9.89 15.08
C LYS A 26 -2.05 -8.82 15.97
N ILE A 27 -2.54 -7.59 15.91
CA ILE A 27 -2.02 -6.46 16.68
C ILE A 27 -3.17 -5.66 17.30
N GLU A 28 -2.86 -4.83 18.29
CA GLU A 28 -3.82 -3.87 18.82
C GLU A 28 -4.07 -2.75 17.80
N LYS A 29 -5.36 -2.44 17.55
CA LYS A 29 -5.76 -1.43 16.56
C LYS A 29 -5.17 -0.04 16.87
N SER A 30 -5.04 0.31 18.14
CA SER A 30 -4.43 1.56 18.65
C SER A 30 -2.96 1.72 18.26
N THR A 31 -2.25 0.64 17.91
CA THR A 31 -0.83 0.70 17.53
C THR A 31 -0.62 1.06 16.05
N ILE A 32 -1.70 1.14 15.27
CA ILE A 32 -1.63 1.53 13.86
C ILE A 32 -1.49 3.07 13.78
N PRO A 33 -0.50 3.60 13.06
CA PRO A 33 -0.38 5.04 12.82
C PRO A 33 -1.60 5.59 12.10
N ASN A 34 -2.08 6.77 12.51
CA ASN A 34 -3.19 7.49 11.89
C ASN A 34 -4.50 6.69 11.80
N ILE A 35 -4.72 5.76 12.74
CA ILE A 35 -5.85 4.83 12.71
C ILE A 35 -7.22 5.51 12.76
N GLU A 36 -7.29 6.71 13.31
CA GLU A 36 -8.46 7.58 13.31
C GLU A 36 -8.96 7.89 11.88
N ASN A 37 -8.05 7.95 10.90
CA ASN A 37 -8.39 8.23 9.51
C ASN A 37 -9.03 7.03 8.80
N ALA A 38 -8.94 5.83 9.38
CA ALA A 38 -9.52 4.63 8.77
C ALA A 38 -11.05 4.67 8.73
N ASN A 39 -11.69 5.47 9.59
CA ASN A 39 -13.15 5.64 9.70
C ASN A 39 -13.95 4.33 9.53
N SER A 40 -13.46 3.24 10.13
CA SER A 40 -13.94 1.89 9.85
C SER A 40 -14.53 1.21 11.09
N LYS A 41 -15.61 0.46 10.87
CA LYS A 41 -16.28 -0.39 11.87
C LYS A 41 -15.53 -1.69 12.18
N HIS A 42 -14.47 -2.01 11.44
CA HIS A 42 -13.65 -3.19 11.73
C HIS A 42 -13.03 -3.11 13.12
N LYS A 43 -13.14 -4.20 13.88
CA LYS A 43 -12.73 -4.27 15.28
C LYS A 43 -11.29 -4.73 15.46
N ASN A 44 -10.83 -5.61 14.57
CA ASN A 44 -9.52 -6.26 14.70
C ASN A 44 -8.51 -5.64 13.75
N ALA A 45 -7.23 -5.76 14.10
CA ALA A 45 -6.12 -5.22 13.34
C ALA A 45 -5.02 -6.26 13.13
N ALA A 46 -4.38 -6.19 11.97
CA ALA A 46 -3.32 -7.10 11.56
C ALA A 46 -2.17 -6.34 10.91
N LYS A 47 -0.97 -6.91 11.05
CA LYS A 47 0.26 -6.43 10.44
C LYS A 47 0.92 -7.53 9.63
N LEU A 48 1.16 -7.25 8.36
CA LEU A 48 2.05 -8.03 7.52
C LEU A 48 3.40 -7.31 7.43
N THR A 49 4.45 -8.03 7.79
CA THR A 49 5.84 -7.60 7.60
C THR A 49 6.41 -8.33 6.40
N ILE A 50 6.89 -7.57 5.42
CA ILE A 50 7.59 -8.11 4.25
C ILE A 50 9.06 -7.74 4.43
N THR A 51 9.92 -8.75 4.48
CA THR A 51 11.38 -8.54 4.50
C THR A 51 11.88 -8.49 3.07
N ILE A 52 12.65 -7.45 2.75
CA ILE A 52 13.26 -7.28 1.42
C ILE A 52 14.76 -7.46 1.60
N TYR A 53 15.32 -8.40 0.83
CA TYR A 53 16.74 -8.71 0.86
C TYR A 53 17.43 -7.96 -0.28
N LYS A 54 18.52 -7.27 0.03
CA LYS A 54 19.44 -6.76 -0.99
C LYS A 54 20.10 -7.99 -1.63
N LEU A 55 19.85 -8.21 -2.91
CA LEU A 55 20.54 -9.26 -3.64
C LEU A 55 21.99 -8.83 -3.87
N ASP A 56 22.93 -9.72 -3.57
CA ASP A 56 24.34 -9.52 -3.89
C ASP A 56 24.55 -9.83 -5.38
N VAL A 57 24.22 -8.85 -6.21
CA VAL A 57 24.34 -8.95 -7.66
C VAL A 57 25.63 -8.30 -8.12
N ALA A 58 26.22 -8.81 -9.21
CA ALA A 58 27.46 -8.28 -9.79
C ALA A 58 27.36 -6.78 -10.15
N TYR A 59 26.15 -6.25 -10.32
CA TYR A 59 25.88 -4.84 -10.54
C TYR A 59 25.70 -4.07 -9.22
N LYS A 60 26.67 -3.23 -8.86
CA LYS A 60 26.52 -2.34 -7.70
C LYS A 60 25.50 -1.23 -8.01
N PRO A 61 24.39 -1.14 -7.25
CA PRO A 61 23.45 -0.04 -7.39
C PRO A 61 24.16 1.30 -7.17
N ARG A 62 23.77 2.31 -7.95
CA ARG A 62 24.30 3.66 -7.82
C ARG A 62 23.62 4.35 -6.64
N GLU A 63 24.21 4.22 -5.46
CA GLU A 63 23.70 4.80 -4.20
C GLU A 63 23.70 6.34 -4.23
N ASP A 64 24.42 6.95 -5.18
CA ASP A 64 24.48 8.40 -5.44
C ASP A 64 23.29 8.93 -6.27
N ARG A 65 22.36 8.08 -6.69
CA ARG A 65 21.27 8.48 -7.61
C ARG A 65 19.93 8.57 -6.90
N LYS A 66 19.23 9.67 -7.13
CA LYS A 66 17.85 9.86 -6.71
C LYS A 66 16.90 9.17 -7.70
N ILE A 67 16.00 8.34 -7.18
CA ILE A 67 14.95 7.69 -7.97
C ILE A 67 13.64 8.44 -7.77
N TRP A 68 12.92 8.66 -8.87
CA TRP A 68 11.61 9.30 -8.89
C TRP A 68 10.59 8.32 -9.48
N LEU A 69 9.44 8.16 -8.82
CA LEU A 69 8.37 7.30 -9.27
C LEU A 69 7.14 8.14 -9.64
N LEU A 70 6.75 8.09 -10.91
CA LEU A 70 5.52 8.71 -11.39
C LEU A 70 4.32 7.79 -11.12
N ILE A 71 3.28 8.33 -10.50
CA ILE A 71 2.00 7.65 -10.29
C ILE A 71 0.83 8.49 -10.79
N SER A 72 -0.32 7.85 -10.96
CA SER A 72 -1.56 8.51 -11.34
C SER A 72 -2.76 7.79 -10.73
N ASN A 73 -3.94 8.37 -10.88
CA ASN A 73 -5.22 7.72 -10.55
C ASN A 73 -5.52 6.45 -11.36
N LYS A 74 -4.64 6.02 -12.27
CA LYS A 74 -4.71 4.72 -12.97
C LYS A 74 -3.73 3.68 -12.44
N SER A 75 -2.81 4.06 -11.57
CA SER A 75 -1.87 3.12 -10.92
C SER A 75 -2.66 2.25 -9.96
N HIS A 76 -2.76 0.95 -10.21
CA HIS A 76 -3.59 0.02 -9.43
C HIS A 76 -2.83 -1.28 -9.13
N SER A 77 -3.28 -2.04 -8.14
CA SER A 77 -2.76 -3.38 -7.84
C SER A 77 -1.24 -3.35 -7.57
N GLY A 78 -0.44 -4.13 -8.31
CA GLY A 78 1.03 -4.17 -8.13
C GLY A 78 1.71 -2.80 -8.26
N ALA A 79 1.18 -1.89 -9.08
CA ALA A 79 1.72 -0.54 -9.20
C ALA A 79 1.46 0.30 -7.93
N ASP A 80 0.28 0.17 -7.34
CA ASP A 80 -0.03 0.78 -6.04
C ASP A 80 0.83 0.17 -4.92
N GLN A 81 1.03 -1.15 -4.94
CA GLN A 81 1.90 -1.81 -3.97
C GLN A 81 3.33 -1.27 -4.03
N PHE A 82 3.84 -1.05 -5.24
CA PHE A 82 5.18 -0.50 -5.44
C PHE A 82 5.27 0.97 -5.00
N ALA A 83 4.24 1.77 -5.26
CA ALA A 83 4.14 3.14 -4.75
C ALA A 83 4.14 3.17 -3.21
N GLY A 84 3.33 2.31 -2.58
CA GLY A 84 3.29 2.17 -1.12
C GLY A 84 4.62 1.70 -0.53
N PHE A 85 5.34 0.80 -1.21
CA PHE A 85 6.70 0.43 -0.85
C PHE A 85 7.66 1.63 -0.89
N CYS A 86 7.62 2.44 -1.96
CA CYS A 86 8.47 3.63 -2.08
C CYS A 86 8.17 4.63 -0.96
N ARG A 87 6.89 4.90 -0.67
CA ARG A 87 6.43 5.76 0.44
C ARG A 87 6.90 5.25 1.81
N GLN A 88 6.86 3.94 2.05
CA GLN A 88 7.23 3.35 3.34
C GLN A 88 8.73 3.27 3.58
N THR A 89 9.54 3.21 2.52
CA THR A 89 10.98 2.92 2.62
C THR A 89 11.88 4.07 2.17
N GLY A 90 11.32 5.06 1.47
CA GLY A 90 12.10 6.14 0.85
C GLY A 90 12.89 5.70 -0.39
N PHE A 91 12.63 4.50 -0.94
CA PHE A 91 13.34 3.97 -2.12
C PHE A 91 13.30 4.91 -3.33
N ALA A 92 12.16 5.57 -3.55
CA ALA A 92 11.97 6.59 -4.58
C ALA A 92 11.08 7.70 -4.03
N THR A 93 11.28 8.93 -4.51
CA THR A 93 10.32 10.02 -4.29
C THR A 93 9.16 9.85 -5.25
N VAL A 94 7.95 9.70 -4.71
CA VAL A 94 6.72 9.43 -5.45
C VAL A 94 6.05 10.75 -5.84
N VAL A 95 5.74 10.93 -7.11
CA VAL A 95 5.20 12.18 -7.67
C VAL A 95 3.97 11.87 -8.52
N GLY A 96 2.88 12.61 -8.33
CA GLY A 96 1.70 12.43 -9.17
C GLY A 96 0.37 12.74 -8.48
N GLU A 97 -0.62 11.91 -8.77
CA GLU A 97 -1.92 11.86 -8.09
C GLU A 97 -1.96 10.64 -7.15
N ASN A 98 -2.98 10.55 -6.29
CA ASN A 98 -3.24 9.30 -5.58
C ASN A 98 -3.42 8.15 -6.58
N THR A 99 -2.91 6.97 -6.23
CA THR A 99 -3.15 5.75 -7.01
C THR A 99 -4.63 5.35 -6.94
N ALA A 100 -5.04 4.42 -7.81
CA ALA A 100 -6.35 3.75 -7.72
C ALA A 100 -6.41 2.66 -6.63
N GLY A 101 -5.29 2.35 -5.95
CA GLY A 101 -5.29 1.46 -4.79
C GLY A 101 -5.18 -0.04 -5.05
N ALA A 102 -5.67 -0.82 -4.07
CA ALA A 102 -5.68 -2.28 -3.99
C ALA A 102 -4.32 -3.00 -3.95
N GLY A 103 -3.20 -2.28 -3.82
CA GLY A 103 -1.86 -2.86 -3.71
C GLY A 103 -1.41 -3.12 -2.26
N MET A 104 -2.07 -2.47 -1.30
CA MET A 104 -1.69 -2.53 0.11
C MET A 104 -2.43 -3.58 0.91
N SER A 105 -3.28 -4.40 0.27
CA SER A 105 -3.95 -5.47 0.97
C SER A 105 -2.98 -6.41 1.66
N VAL A 106 -3.34 -6.80 2.88
CA VAL A 106 -2.60 -7.76 3.69
C VAL A 106 -2.93 -9.18 3.20
N ILE A 107 -4.13 -9.38 2.66
CA ILE A 107 -4.57 -10.64 2.05
C ILE A 107 -5.40 -10.31 0.79
N GLY A 108 -5.13 -10.98 -0.33
CA GLY A 108 -5.93 -10.86 -1.55
C GLY A 108 -7.40 -11.29 -1.34
N PRO A 109 -8.28 -11.13 -2.34
CA PRO A 109 -9.68 -11.45 -2.19
C PRO A 109 -9.90 -12.91 -1.77
N LEU A 110 -10.77 -13.15 -0.78
CA LEU A 110 -11.12 -14.51 -0.34
C LEU A 110 -12.34 -15.02 -1.11
N PRO A 111 -12.23 -16.18 -1.77
CA PRO A 111 -13.40 -16.87 -2.31
C PRO A 111 -14.11 -17.65 -1.20
N ILE A 112 -15.39 -17.37 -0.97
CA ILE A 112 -16.26 -18.22 -0.16
C ILE A 112 -17.37 -18.80 -1.05
N PRO A 113 -17.46 -20.14 -1.19
CA PRO A 113 -18.54 -20.77 -1.93
C PRO A 113 -19.85 -20.76 -1.15
N LEU A 114 -20.95 -20.45 -1.83
CA LEU A 114 -22.29 -20.55 -1.27
C LEU A 114 -22.76 -22.01 -1.25
N PRO A 115 -23.19 -22.56 -0.09
CA PRO A 115 -23.42 -24.00 0.08
C PRO A 115 -24.44 -24.65 -0.86
N LYS A 116 -25.38 -23.88 -1.41
CA LYS A 116 -26.50 -24.40 -2.21
C LYS A 116 -26.40 -24.10 -3.71
N SER A 117 -25.68 -23.05 -4.10
CA SER A 117 -25.57 -22.63 -5.50
C SER A 117 -24.19 -22.86 -6.09
N GLY A 118 -23.16 -23.06 -5.26
CA GLY A 118 -21.76 -23.09 -5.71
C GLY A 118 -21.23 -21.74 -6.18
N ALA A 119 -22.04 -20.66 -6.13
CA ALA A 119 -21.59 -19.32 -6.46
C ALA A 119 -20.52 -18.84 -5.48
N LEU A 120 -19.52 -18.11 -5.97
CA LEU A 120 -18.44 -17.57 -5.16
C LEU A 120 -18.72 -16.12 -4.78
N ILE A 121 -18.56 -15.80 -3.50
CA ILE A 121 -18.40 -14.43 -3.04
C ILE A 121 -16.91 -14.15 -2.97
N LEU A 122 -16.46 -13.10 -3.66
CA LEU A 122 -15.12 -12.56 -3.56
C LEU A 122 -15.19 -11.25 -2.78
N PHE A 123 -14.39 -11.14 -1.73
CA PHE A 123 -14.29 -9.93 -0.93
C PHE A 123 -12.86 -9.76 -0.44
N ASP A 124 -12.43 -8.52 -0.23
CA ASP A 124 -11.14 -8.26 0.40
C ASP A 124 -11.16 -8.73 1.86
N SER A 125 -10.27 -9.64 2.19
CA SER A 125 -10.14 -10.18 3.56
C SER A 125 -9.78 -9.13 4.60
N THR A 126 -9.14 -8.06 4.15
CA THR A 126 -8.68 -6.98 5.02
C THR A 126 -8.99 -5.64 4.40
N TYR A 127 -9.48 -4.73 5.23
CA TYR A 127 -9.53 -3.30 4.95
C TYR A 127 -8.10 -2.74 5.06
N ALA A 128 -7.41 -2.76 3.93
CA ALA A 128 -6.02 -2.37 3.80
C ALA A 128 -5.84 -0.87 4.07
N LEU A 129 -4.82 -0.50 4.86
CA LEU A 129 -4.55 0.90 5.17
C LEU A 129 -3.32 1.40 4.42
N ASN A 130 -3.42 2.61 3.87
CA ASN A 130 -2.28 3.36 3.32
C ASN A 130 -1.45 4.01 4.45
N THR A 131 -0.41 4.78 4.09
CA THR A 131 0.49 5.43 5.05
C THR A 131 -0.19 6.50 5.89
N GLU A 132 -1.28 7.07 5.38
CA GLU A 132 -2.11 8.07 6.02
C GLU A 132 -3.20 7.44 6.91
N GLY A 133 -3.25 6.10 7.01
CA GLY A 133 -4.23 5.37 7.81
C GLY A 133 -5.61 5.28 7.18
N MET A 134 -5.78 5.68 5.91
CA MET A 134 -7.04 5.60 5.16
C MET A 134 -7.17 4.28 4.39
N SER A 135 -8.38 3.95 3.93
CA SER A 135 -8.60 2.82 3.01
C SER A 135 -7.75 2.93 1.76
N ASN A 136 -6.84 1.98 1.54
CA ASN A 136 -6.08 1.94 0.32
C ASN A 136 -6.96 1.58 -0.90
N ALA A 137 -8.07 0.86 -0.70
CA ALA A 137 -8.98 0.55 -1.80
C ALA A 137 -9.79 1.79 -2.26
N GLU A 138 -10.07 2.73 -1.36
CA GLU A 138 -10.87 3.93 -1.68
C GLU A 138 -9.98 5.14 -2.04
N PHE A 139 -8.84 5.29 -1.36
CA PHE A 139 -7.98 6.47 -1.47
C PHE A 139 -6.63 6.21 -2.14
N GLY A 140 -6.28 4.94 -2.37
CA GLY A 140 -4.98 4.56 -2.91
C GLY A 140 -3.81 4.90 -2.01
N THR A 141 -2.64 5.06 -2.62
CA THR A 141 -1.40 5.55 -2.02
C THR A 141 -1.21 7.00 -2.46
N ALA A 142 -1.05 7.90 -1.49
CA ALA A 142 -0.73 9.29 -1.78
C ALA A 142 0.74 9.44 -2.23
N PRO A 143 1.05 10.34 -3.20
CA PRO A 143 2.42 10.68 -3.55
C PRO A 143 3.11 11.48 -2.44
N ASP A 144 4.45 11.58 -2.50
CA ASP A 144 5.19 12.56 -1.71
C ASP A 144 4.97 13.99 -2.22
N ILE A 145 4.86 14.14 -3.55
CA ILE A 145 4.61 15.40 -4.24
C ILE A 145 3.36 15.27 -5.10
N HIS A 146 2.31 16.00 -4.72
CA HIS A 146 1.09 16.09 -5.52
C HIS A 146 1.28 16.99 -6.75
N VAL A 147 0.63 16.63 -7.85
CA VAL A 147 0.45 17.53 -8.99
C VAL A 147 -0.36 18.76 -8.58
N LYS A 148 0.00 19.92 -9.12
CA LYS A 148 -0.80 21.14 -9.03
C LYS A 148 -1.98 21.08 -10.00
N ASP A 149 -2.98 21.94 -9.81
CA ASP A 149 -4.13 22.03 -10.72
C ASP A 149 -3.67 22.25 -12.17
N GLY A 150 -4.15 21.39 -13.08
CA GLY A 150 -3.81 21.41 -14.51
C GLY A 150 -2.43 20.85 -14.86
N GLN A 151 -1.64 20.39 -13.89
CA GLN A 151 -0.32 19.80 -14.11
C GLN A 151 -0.41 18.29 -14.31
N VAL A 152 0.39 17.74 -15.24
CA VAL A 152 0.54 16.28 -15.38
C VAL A 152 1.71 15.76 -14.52
N PRO A 153 1.69 14.48 -14.06
CA PRO A 153 2.74 13.94 -13.17
C PRO A 153 4.18 14.16 -13.65
N MET A 154 4.42 14.04 -14.96
CA MET A 154 5.74 14.29 -15.55
C MET A 154 6.22 15.73 -15.32
N GLN A 155 5.34 16.73 -15.47
CA GLN A 155 5.72 18.13 -15.25
C GLN A 155 6.10 18.38 -13.80
N ALA A 156 5.30 17.87 -12.85
CA ALA A 156 5.57 17.98 -11.42
C ALA A 156 6.91 17.33 -11.06
N CYS A 157 7.21 16.17 -11.64
CA CYS A 157 8.46 15.48 -11.39
C CYS A 157 9.67 16.23 -11.96
N MET A 158 9.56 16.78 -13.17
CA MET A 158 10.63 17.60 -13.75
C MET A 158 10.89 18.88 -12.94
N GLU A 159 9.84 19.51 -12.39
CA GLU A 159 9.97 20.61 -11.44
C GLU A 159 10.71 20.17 -10.17
N ALA A 160 10.28 19.06 -9.56
CA ALA A 160 10.90 18.53 -8.34
C ALA A 160 12.38 18.15 -8.54
N ILE A 161 12.74 17.59 -9.70
CA ILE A 161 14.13 17.30 -10.06
C ILE A 161 14.95 18.59 -10.14
N ARG A 162 14.44 19.63 -10.79
CA ARG A 162 15.15 20.92 -10.91
C ARG A 162 15.37 21.57 -9.53
N GLU A 163 14.36 21.51 -8.67
CA GLU A 163 14.47 22.03 -7.29
C GLU A 163 15.47 21.24 -6.46
N TYR A 164 15.50 19.92 -6.61
CA TYR A 164 16.48 19.05 -5.96
C TYR A 164 17.91 19.38 -6.41
N ASP A 165 18.16 19.41 -7.72
CA ASP A 165 19.48 19.72 -8.29
C ASP A 165 19.98 21.12 -7.89
N ALA A 166 19.08 22.10 -7.74
CA ALA A 166 19.43 23.44 -7.31
C ALA A 166 19.83 23.50 -5.83
N LYS A 167 19.33 22.59 -4.99
CA LYS A 167 19.69 22.47 -3.56
C LYS A 167 21.00 21.71 -3.38
N GLU A 168 21.22 20.64 -4.13
CA GLU A 168 22.45 19.82 -4.04
C GLU A 168 23.71 20.53 -4.60
N LYS A 169 23.53 21.54 -5.45
CA LYS A 169 24.64 22.36 -6.00
C LYS A 169 25.07 23.52 -5.09
N LYS A 170 24.39 23.73 -3.97
CA LYS A 170 24.76 24.73 -2.94
C LYS A 170 25.55 24.05 -1.83
#